data_AF-A0A4C1U8J9-F1
#
_entry.id   AF-A0A4C1U8J9-F1
#
_cell.length_a   1.000
_cell.length_b   1.000
_cell.length_c   1.000
_cell.angle_alpha   90.00
_cell.angle_beta   90.00
_cell.angle_gamma   90.00
#
_symmetry.space_group_name_H-M   'P 1'
#
loop_
_entity.id
_entity.type
_entity.pdbx_description
1 polymer ?
#
loop_
_entity_poly.entity_id
_entity_poly.type
_entity_poly.pdbx_seq_one_letter_code
_entity_poly.pdbx_strand_id
1 'polypeptide(L)'
;MSNPALPNRPFVTFLFAKLRTNYAVKDFHDQKRLSKNMKNMSPSSNNDEQEKATNSNSASQGEASDVTFFKNPRGYIKKKSKDSFVWWGTTMASHPRIVLFFGLFFILTLGYGVLQMKVTTDPVELWAAPDSRSRVEHQYFDSRFEPFYRTEMLIISTKGLPRIQHNTPQGKIEFGPVFNKTFMLDVLDLLQKIKALRTEVGDNGDKSVGIEDVCVSPFASAFGKPMDPTQCAIQSVWDYFQNDVNTFKQTDDVDGYEINYLNHILKCTNNPYDTDCLAEYGGPVLPAVGLGGFLKDGETFTKKAKYSDANALIIKILVKNHRDKSKLDPALKWEKLFIETMKNYTEHVMPPYMDIAYTSERSIEDELDREAQFNVWAILVFYFLTFAYITNSLGRFTTWRTLLIESKITLGLSGVFIAFASVLCSVGFFSFVGVAATLITLKMIPFLVLAVGINNIFLLMKTNQRVEINPDENVALRIGRICGHEPLGFVSRRFMPAFVGICRERRWLAAGGGGTIGREGTGSLPVTS
;
A
#
# COMPACT_ATOMS: atom_id res chain seq x y z
N MET A 1 -6.62 18.43 -36.76
CA MET A 1 -6.57 19.33 -35.58
C MET A 1 -7.96 19.36 -34.96
N SER A 2 -8.25 18.42 -34.06
CA SER A 2 -9.49 18.38 -33.28
C SER A 2 -9.37 17.23 -32.26
N ASN A 3 -9.11 17.59 -31.02
CA ASN A 3 -9.12 16.68 -29.87
C ASN A 3 -10.57 16.43 -29.43
N PRO A 4 -11.02 15.19 -29.19
CA PRO A 4 -12.26 14.95 -28.48
C PRO A 4 -12.01 14.89 -26.97
N ALA A 5 -12.84 15.65 -26.24
CA ALA A 5 -12.90 15.71 -24.79
C ALA A 5 -13.66 14.51 -24.20
N LEU A 6 -13.27 14.07 -23.00
CA LEU A 6 -14.04 13.26 -22.03
C LEU A 6 -13.44 13.51 -20.61
N PRO A 7 -14.17 13.28 -19.50
CA PRO A 7 -14.70 14.37 -18.69
C PRO A 7 -14.10 14.46 -17.27
N ASN A 8 -14.00 15.70 -16.78
CA ASN A 8 -13.74 16.04 -15.38
C ASN A 8 -14.86 15.50 -14.45
N ARG A 9 -14.51 14.60 -13.54
CA ARG A 9 -15.32 14.28 -12.34
C ARG A 9 -14.71 14.97 -11.12
N PRO A 10 -15.42 15.86 -10.40
CA PRO A 10 -14.93 16.40 -9.13
C PRO A 10 -15.37 15.48 -7.99
N PHE A 11 -14.54 14.47 -7.67
CA PHE A 11 -14.80 13.59 -6.51
C PHE A 11 -14.47 14.27 -5.16
N VAL A 12 -13.73 15.38 -5.19
CA VAL A 12 -13.27 16.10 -3.98
C VAL A 12 -14.34 17.08 -3.46
N THR A 13 -15.22 17.60 -4.30
CA THR A 13 -16.24 18.58 -3.88
C THR A 13 -17.48 17.93 -3.25
N PHE A 14 -17.74 16.66 -3.57
CA PHE A 14 -18.96 15.97 -3.11
C PHE A 14 -18.82 15.39 -1.69
N LEU A 15 -17.60 15.07 -1.24
CA LEU A 15 -17.37 14.57 0.12
C LEU A 15 -17.45 15.68 1.17
N PHE A 16 -17.03 16.91 0.84
CA PHE A 16 -17.04 18.03 1.78
C PHE A 16 -18.41 18.71 1.94
N ALA A 17 -19.30 18.62 0.94
CA ALA A 17 -20.62 19.24 1.00
C ALA A 17 -21.65 18.41 1.80
N LYS A 18 -21.57 17.07 1.76
CA LYS A 18 -22.58 16.20 2.39
C LYS A 18 -22.29 15.83 3.85
N LEU A 19 -21.06 16.05 4.32
CA LEU A 19 -20.66 15.85 5.72
C LEU A 19 -20.89 17.10 6.60
N ARG A 20 -21.12 18.28 6.01
CA ARG A 20 -21.19 19.54 6.77
C ARG A 20 -22.57 19.88 7.35
N THR A 21 -23.65 19.28 6.85
CA THR A 21 -25.03 19.66 7.22
C THR A 21 -25.77 18.65 8.11
N ASN A 22 -25.46 17.34 8.04
CA ASN A 22 -26.22 16.33 8.79
C ASN A 22 -25.62 15.95 10.16
N TYR A 23 -24.32 16.16 10.40
CA TYR A 23 -23.71 15.85 11.70
C TYR A 23 -23.83 17.00 12.71
N ALA A 24 -23.76 18.27 12.26
CA ALA A 24 -23.82 19.42 13.16
C ALA A 24 -25.21 19.66 13.79
N VAL A 25 -26.30 19.23 13.14
CA VAL A 25 -27.67 19.42 13.64
C VAL A 25 -28.07 18.31 14.64
N LYS A 26 -27.52 17.10 14.49
CA LYS A 26 -27.82 15.97 15.39
C LYS A 26 -27.12 16.11 16.75
N ASP A 27 -25.87 16.58 16.76
CA ASP A 27 -25.10 16.83 18.00
C ASP A 27 -25.69 17.97 18.85
N PHE A 28 -26.28 18.99 18.23
CA PHE A 28 -26.89 20.11 18.96
C PHE A 28 -28.21 19.72 19.65
N HIS A 29 -28.97 18.79 19.06
CA HIS A 29 -30.20 18.26 19.66
C HIS A 29 -29.92 17.23 20.76
N ASP A 30 -28.88 16.40 20.62
CA ASP A 30 -28.49 15.42 21.64
C ASP A 30 -27.81 16.07 22.86
N GLN A 31 -27.04 17.16 22.69
CA GLN A 31 -26.52 17.92 23.83
C GLN A 31 -27.62 18.62 24.66
N LYS A 32 -28.69 19.13 24.02
CA LYS A 32 -29.85 19.68 24.75
C LYS A 32 -30.63 18.62 25.51
N ARG A 33 -30.67 17.36 25.03
CA ARG A 33 -31.33 16.22 25.71
C ARG A 33 -30.51 15.70 26.90
N LEU A 34 -29.18 15.63 26.77
CA LEU A 34 -28.26 15.23 27.84
C LEU A 34 -28.20 16.27 28.98
N SER A 35 -28.22 17.56 28.65
CA SER A 35 -28.31 18.66 29.63
C SER A 35 -29.63 18.65 30.44
N LYS A 36 -30.74 18.25 29.80
CA LYS A 36 -32.06 18.16 30.46
C LYS A 36 -32.19 16.92 31.34
N ASN A 37 -31.53 15.81 30.98
CA ASN A 37 -31.53 14.59 31.78
C ASN A 37 -30.54 14.64 32.98
N MET A 38 -29.44 15.39 32.89
CA MET A 38 -28.52 15.59 34.03
C MET A 38 -29.06 16.53 35.12
N LYS A 39 -30.09 17.35 34.84
CA LYS A 39 -30.77 18.18 35.86
C LYS A 39 -31.81 17.43 36.69
N ASN A 40 -32.23 16.23 36.28
CA ASN A 40 -33.29 15.46 36.92
C ASN A 40 -32.79 14.29 37.79
N MET A 41 -31.47 14.20 38.04
CA MET A 41 -30.91 13.13 38.87
C MET A 41 -29.82 13.66 39.82
N SER A 42 -30.26 14.35 40.87
CA SER A 42 -29.59 14.31 42.18
C SER A 42 -30.65 13.88 43.20
N PRO A 43 -30.37 12.92 44.09
CA PRO A 43 -31.31 12.55 45.13
C PRO A 43 -31.37 13.61 46.22
N SER A 44 -32.60 13.87 46.65
CA SER A 44 -32.99 14.54 47.89
C SER A 44 -32.65 13.65 49.10
N SER A 45 -32.02 14.24 50.12
CA SER A 45 -32.45 14.09 51.51
C SER A 45 -31.88 15.24 52.38
N ASN A 46 -32.70 16.27 52.59
CA ASN A 46 -33.06 16.94 53.85
C ASN A 46 -32.38 16.40 55.14
N ASN A 47 -32.06 17.17 56.19
CA ASN A 47 -32.45 18.50 56.63
C ASN A 47 -31.53 18.96 57.79
N ASP A 48 -31.42 20.29 57.95
CA ASP A 48 -31.35 21.08 59.19
C ASP A 48 -30.32 20.76 60.29
N GLU A 49 -29.38 21.68 60.51
CA GLU A 49 -29.43 22.58 61.68
C GLU A 49 -28.34 23.67 61.60
N GLN A 50 -28.71 24.84 62.09
CA GLN A 50 -28.01 26.11 62.01
C GLN A 50 -27.71 26.54 63.45
N GLU A 51 -26.44 26.68 63.88
CA GLU A 51 -26.07 27.71 64.88
C GLU A 51 -24.55 27.90 65.08
N LYS A 52 -24.16 29.18 64.95
CA LYS A 52 -23.28 30.04 65.77
C LYS A 52 -22.15 29.49 66.67
N ALA A 53 -21.16 30.40 66.77
CA ALA A 53 -20.20 30.65 67.86
C ALA A 53 -18.92 29.80 67.84
N THR A 54 -17.72 30.35 67.61
CA THR A 54 -16.87 31.28 68.39
C THR A 54 -15.64 30.50 68.88
N ASN A 55 -14.47 31.04 68.55
CA ASN A 55 -13.12 30.83 69.10
C ASN A 55 -12.88 29.74 70.16
N SER A 56 -11.81 28.96 69.97
CA SER A 56 -10.72 28.91 70.93
C SER A 56 -9.42 28.39 70.30
N ASN A 57 -8.31 29.01 70.73
CA ASN A 57 -6.94 28.74 70.33
C ASN A 57 -6.40 27.43 70.93
N SER A 58 -5.37 26.92 70.25
CA SER A 58 -4.07 26.45 70.78
C SER A 58 -3.69 24.98 70.58
N ALA A 59 -2.41 24.84 70.20
CA ALA A 59 -1.52 23.68 70.30
C ALA A 59 -1.77 22.47 69.37
N SER A 60 -0.96 22.38 68.30
CA SER A 60 0.26 21.54 68.29
C SER A 60 0.73 21.27 66.85
N GLN A 61 2.04 21.42 66.63
CA GLN A 61 2.74 21.05 65.41
C GLN A 61 2.88 19.51 65.32
N GLY A 62 2.78 18.96 64.11
CA GLY A 62 3.31 17.63 63.78
C GLY A 62 2.38 16.80 62.88
N GLU A 63 2.92 16.34 61.74
CA GLU A 63 2.39 15.27 60.88
C GLU A 63 1.03 15.47 60.18
N ALA A 64 1.05 16.10 59.00
CA ALA A 64 -0.13 16.17 58.10
C ALA A 64 0.17 15.76 56.64
N SER A 65 1.24 15.03 56.38
CA SER A 65 1.62 14.61 55.01
C SER A 65 1.04 13.26 54.58
N ASP A 66 0.79 12.32 55.51
CA ASP A 66 0.44 10.94 55.14
C ASP A 66 -1.08 10.66 55.06
N VAL A 67 -1.92 11.50 55.67
CA VAL A 67 -3.38 11.24 55.76
C VAL A 67 -4.14 11.69 54.49
N THR A 68 -3.52 12.43 53.56
CA THR A 68 -4.19 12.94 52.34
C THR A 68 -4.14 12.00 51.13
N PHE A 69 -3.26 10.99 51.13
CA PHE A 69 -3.11 10.07 49.98
C PHE A 69 -4.33 9.17 49.78
N PHE A 70 -4.93 8.67 50.88
CA PHE A 70 -6.02 7.69 50.83
C PHE A 70 -7.42 8.28 50.56
N LYS A 71 -7.62 9.60 50.74
CA LYS A 71 -8.93 10.25 50.55
C LYS A 71 -9.20 10.74 49.13
N ASN A 72 -8.17 11.03 48.32
CA ASN A 72 -8.36 11.43 46.91
C ASN A 72 -7.09 11.18 46.07
N PRO A 73 -6.82 9.94 45.66
CA PRO A 73 -5.61 9.59 44.91
C PRO A 73 -5.50 10.35 43.59
N ARG A 74 -6.64 10.64 42.94
CA ARG A 74 -6.68 11.45 41.71
C ARG A 74 -6.27 12.91 41.95
N GLY A 75 -6.68 13.51 43.06
CA GLY A 75 -6.30 14.86 43.45
C GLY A 75 -4.81 14.97 43.78
N TYR A 76 -4.27 13.99 44.49
CA TYR A 76 -2.85 13.90 44.82
C TYR A 76 -1.98 13.77 43.55
N ILE A 77 -2.33 12.86 42.64
CA ILE A 77 -1.61 12.67 41.37
C ILE A 77 -1.63 13.96 40.52
N LYS A 78 -2.78 14.64 40.45
CA LYS A 78 -2.89 15.92 39.72
C LYS A 78 -2.00 17.00 40.31
N LYS A 79 -1.98 17.15 41.64
CA LYS A 79 -1.15 18.14 42.34
C LYS A 79 0.34 17.85 42.14
N LYS A 80 0.77 16.61 42.38
CA LYS A 80 2.17 16.19 42.21
C LYS A 80 2.65 16.31 40.75
N SER A 81 1.78 15.98 39.80
CA SER A 81 2.06 16.19 38.37
C SER A 81 2.23 17.68 38.05
N LYS A 82 1.31 18.53 38.49
CA LYS A 82 1.41 19.99 38.33
C LYS A 82 2.72 20.53 38.90
N ASP A 83 3.05 20.21 40.15
CA ASP A 83 4.25 20.71 40.81
C ASP A 83 5.53 20.26 40.09
N SER A 84 5.55 19.03 39.58
CA SER A 84 6.64 18.51 38.74
C SER A 84 6.79 19.27 37.42
N PHE A 85 5.69 19.51 36.70
CA PHE A 85 5.73 20.27 35.43
C PHE A 85 6.11 21.74 35.63
N VAL A 86 5.71 22.35 36.75
CA VAL A 86 6.16 23.71 37.12
C VAL A 86 7.66 23.71 37.33
N TRP A 87 8.18 22.77 38.13
CA TRP A 87 9.62 22.67 38.40
C TRP A 87 10.43 22.44 37.11
N TRP A 88 10.02 21.50 36.25
CA TRP A 88 10.68 21.25 34.97
C TRP A 88 10.61 22.46 34.04
N GLY A 89 9.44 23.10 33.93
CA GLY A 89 9.27 24.28 33.07
C GLY A 89 10.11 25.47 33.53
N THR A 90 10.19 25.73 34.84
CA THR A 90 11.04 26.80 35.39
C THR A 90 12.52 26.50 35.20
N THR A 91 12.96 25.26 35.41
CA THR A 91 14.35 24.85 35.18
C THR A 91 14.75 25.01 33.70
N MET A 92 13.90 24.54 32.78
CA MET A 92 14.15 24.66 31.33
C MET A 92 14.17 26.14 30.87
N ALA A 93 13.28 26.97 31.40
CA ALA A 93 13.22 28.40 31.08
C ALA A 93 14.37 29.21 31.69
N SER A 94 14.94 28.75 32.81
CA SER A 94 16.10 29.41 33.45
C SER A 94 17.41 29.15 32.71
N HIS A 95 17.52 28.01 32.01
CA HIS A 95 18.75 27.60 31.30
C HIS A 95 18.50 27.20 29.83
N PRO A 96 17.95 28.10 28.98
CA PRO A 96 17.51 27.75 27.63
C PRO A 96 18.66 27.30 26.71
N ARG A 97 19.86 27.90 26.85
CA ARG A 97 21.03 27.54 26.02
C ARG A 97 21.47 26.10 26.23
N ILE A 98 21.47 25.65 27.49
CA ILE A 98 21.87 24.29 27.86
C ILE A 98 20.84 23.28 27.33
N VAL A 99 19.56 23.56 27.51
CA VAL A 99 18.46 22.70 27.02
C VAL A 99 18.48 22.57 25.50
N LEU A 100 18.66 23.68 24.78
CA LEU A 100 18.73 23.67 23.32
C LEU A 100 19.96 22.91 22.81
N PHE A 101 21.12 23.05 23.47
CA PHE A 101 22.32 22.32 23.11
C PHE A 101 22.15 20.80 23.27
N PHE A 102 21.68 20.33 24.43
CA PHE A 102 21.44 18.90 24.64
C PHE A 102 20.31 18.36 23.76
N GLY A 103 19.26 19.16 23.52
CA GLY A 103 18.18 18.80 22.61
C GLY A 103 18.67 18.62 21.17
N LEU A 104 19.50 19.53 20.67
CA LEU A 104 20.10 19.43 19.34
C LEU A 104 21.05 18.24 19.24
N PHE A 105 21.90 18.03 20.26
CA PHE A 105 22.80 16.87 20.31
C PHE A 105 22.02 15.55 20.26
N PHE A 106 20.93 15.45 21.00
CA PHE A 106 20.04 14.29 20.98
C PHE A 106 19.42 14.06 19.59
N ILE A 107 18.94 15.13 18.94
CA ILE A 107 18.37 15.06 17.59
C ILE A 107 19.40 14.58 16.57
N LEU A 108 20.62 15.13 16.61
CA LEU A 108 21.68 14.75 15.69
C LEU A 108 22.12 13.29 15.91
N THR A 109 22.25 12.87 17.18
CA THR A 109 22.68 11.51 17.52
C THR A 109 21.67 10.47 17.05
N LEU A 110 20.38 10.67 17.32
CA LEU A 110 19.34 9.75 16.84
C LEU A 110 19.09 9.88 15.34
N GLY A 111 19.16 11.10 14.81
CA GLY A 111 18.99 11.39 13.38
C GLY A 111 20.08 10.76 12.51
N TYR A 112 21.29 10.56 13.04
CA TYR A 112 22.37 9.88 12.32
C TYR A 112 21.96 8.48 11.81
N GLY A 113 21.12 7.76 12.56
CA GLY A 113 20.61 6.45 12.17
C GLY A 113 19.78 6.45 10.87
N VAL A 114 19.29 7.61 10.40
CA VAL A 114 18.59 7.72 9.11
C VAL A 114 19.49 7.36 7.94
N LEU A 115 20.82 7.54 8.03
CA LEU A 115 21.76 7.17 6.97
C LEU A 115 21.85 5.65 6.75
N GLN A 116 21.48 4.84 7.74
CA GLN A 116 21.44 3.38 7.66
C GLN A 116 20.05 2.85 7.29
N MET A 117 19.12 3.73 6.90
CA MET A 117 17.74 3.35 6.65
C MET A 117 17.63 2.43 5.44
N LYS A 118 17.18 1.20 5.68
CA LYS A 118 16.76 0.27 4.64
C LYS A 118 15.26 0.41 4.40
N VAL A 119 14.88 0.63 3.15
CA VAL A 119 13.48 0.69 2.72
C VAL A 119 13.10 -0.64 2.07
N THR A 120 12.01 -1.26 2.51
CA THR A 120 11.47 -2.48 1.90
C THR A 120 10.36 -2.12 0.91
N THR A 121 10.53 -2.54 -0.35
CA THR A 121 9.54 -2.40 -1.44
C THR A 121 8.90 -3.73 -1.84
N ASP A 122 9.51 -4.85 -1.47
CA ASP A 122 9.02 -6.20 -1.80
C ASP A 122 7.66 -6.46 -1.14
N PRO A 123 6.59 -6.70 -1.92
CA PRO A 123 5.25 -6.90 -1.38
C PRO A 123 5.19 -8.15 -0.50
N VAL A 124 5.94 -9.20 -0.82
CA VAL A 124 5.92 -10.42 0.00
C VAL A 124 6.49 -10.11 1.37
N GLU A 125 7.62 -9.40 1.47
CA GLU A 125 8.20 -8.98 2.77
C GLU A 125 7.27 -8.05 3.56
N LEU A 126 6.47 -7.21 2.89
CA LEU A 126 5.52 -6.29 3.53
C LEU A 126 4.28 -7.00 4.10
N TRP A 127 3.78 -8.03 3.41
CA TRP A 127 2.45 -8.60 3.70
C TRP A 127 2.48 -9.96 4.41
N ALA A 128 3.60 -10.68 4.38
CA ALA A 128 3.72 -12.00 5.01
C ALA A 128 4.79 -12.01 6.11
N ALA A 129 4.38 -12.32 7.34
CA ALA A 129 5.28 -12.43 8.49
C ALA A 129 6.37 -13.50 8.23
N PRO A 130 7.62 -13.27 8.67
CA PRO A 130 8.75 -14.16 8.38
C PRO A 130 8.60 -15.56 8.99
N ASP A 131 7.87 -15.66 10.09
CA ASP A 131 7.59 -16.88 10.86
C ASP A 131 6.21 -17.49 10.54
N SER A 132 5.46 -16.89 9.61
CA SER A 132 4.17 -17.45 9.19
C SER A 132 4.35 -18.82 8.53
N ARG A 133 3.37 -19.71 8.73
CA ARG A 133 3.36 -21.05 8.11
C ARG A 133 3.58 -20.99 6.59
N SER A 134 2.87 -20.09 5.91
CA SER A 134 3.00 -19.90 4.47
C SER A 134 4.41 -19.47 4.06
N ARG A 135 5.10 -18.66 4.87
CA ARG A 135 6.48 -18.28 4.60
C ARG A 135 7.44 -19.45 4.77
N VAL A 136 7.26 -20.27 5.82
CA VAL A 136 8.08 -21.46 6.05
C VAL A 136 7.90 -22.47 4.92
N GLU A 137 6.67 -22.70 4.48
CA GLU A 137 6.36 -23.58 3.35
C GLU A 137 6.96 -23.05 2.03
N HIS A 138 6.86 -21.73 1.78
CA HIS A 138 7.48 -21.08 0.62
C HIS A 138 9.01 -21.22 0.62
N GLN A 139 9.66 -20.93 1.76
CA GLN A 139 11.12 -21.08 1.88
C GLN A 139 11.55 -22.55 1.75
N TYR A 140 10.75 -23.49 2.25
CA TYR A 140 10.97 -24.91 2.04
C TYR A 140 10.92 -25.25 0.55
N PHE A 141 9.91 -24.79 -0.18
CA PHE A 141 9.79 -24.99 -1.62
C PHE A 141 10.99 -24.41 -2.39
N ASP A 142 11.30 -23.13 -2.20
CA ASP A 142 12.38 -22.44 -2.94
C ASP A 142 13.76 -23.08 -2.76
N SER A 143 14.00 -23.68 -1.59
CA SER A 143 15.29 -24.31 -1.29
C SER A 143 15.45 -25.71 -1.89
N ARG A 144 14.37 -26.36 -2.30
CA ARG A 144 14.40 -27.69 -2.93
C ARG A 144 14.15 -27.65 -4.43
N PHE A 145 13.31 -26.73 -4.90
CA PHE A 145 12.82 -26.68 -6.27
C PHE A 145 13.22 -25.41 -7.03
N GLU A 146 14.06 -24.57 -6.43
CA GLU A 146 14.29 -23.18 -6.85
C GLU A 146 13.01 -22.31 -6.71
N PRO A 147 13.13 -20.97 -6.71
CA PRO A 147 11.96 -20.13 -6.63
C PRO A 147 11.03 -20.31 -7.82
N PHE A 148 9.74 -20.11 -7.58
CA PHE A 148 8.74 -20.15 -8.63
C PHE A 148 9.08 -19.15 -9.74
N TYR A 149 8.91 -19.56 -11.00
CA TYR A 149 9.21 -18.75 -12.17
C TYR A 149 8.37 -17.47 -12.22
N ARG A 150 8.91 -16.46 -12.89
CA ARG A 150 8.21 -15.20 -13.20
C ARG A 150 7.36 -15.41 -14.44
N THR A 151 6.22 -14.71 -14.51
CA THR A 151 5.28 -14.90 -15.61
C THR A 151 4.94 -13.59 -16.30
N GLU A 152 5.17 -13.56 -17.59
CA GLU A 152 4.69 -12.50 -18.47
C GLU A 152 3.51 -13.05 -19.26
N MET A 153 2.40 -12.32 -19.23
CA MET A 153 1.15 -12.79 -19.81
C MET A 153 0.59 -11.73 -20.73
N LEU A 154 0.14 -12.16 -21.91
CA LEU A 154 -0.65 -11.38 -22.84
C LEU A 154 -2.01 -12.05 -23.00
N ILE A 155 -3.07 -11.28 -22.89
CA ILE A 155 -4.44 -11.69 -23.16
C ILE A 155 -4.89 -10.87 -24.37
N ILE A 156 -5.12 -11.55 -25.48
CA ILE A 156 -5.41 -10.93 -26.77
C ILE A 156 -6.82 -11.35 -27.17
N SER A 157 -7.70 -10.36 -27.34
CA SER A 157 -9.10 -10.58 -27.71
C SER A 157 -9.44 -9.85 -29.01
N THR A 158 -10.50 -10.29 -29.66
CA THR A 158 -10.98 -9.69 -30.91
C THR A 158 -12.06 -8.65 -30.65
N LYS A 159 -12.06 -7.58 -31.44
CA LYS A 159 -13.09 -6.54 -31.41
C LYS A 159 -13.83 -6.47 -32.74
N GLY A 160 -15.13 -6.78 -32.74
CA GLY A 160 -15.99 -6.64 -33.92
C GLY A 160 -15.78 -7.70 -35.01
N LEU A 161 -15.07 -8.79 -34.75
CA LEU A 161 -14.95 -9.92 -35.66
C LEU A 161 -16.10 -10.91 -35.48
N PRO A 162 -16.67 -11.47 -36.57
CA PRO A 162 -17.73 -12.46 -36.49
C PRO A 162 -17.19 -13.84 -36.09
N ARG A 163 -18.09 -14.68 -35.59
CA ARG A 163 -17.82 -16.10 -35.34
C ARG A 163 -17.67 -16.86 -36.66
N ILE A 164 -16.89 -17.93 -36.64
CA ILE A 164 -16.50 -18.69 -37.84
C ILE A 164 -17.29 -19.99 -37.85
N GLN A 165 -17.84 -20.36 -39.00
CA GLN A 165 -18.53 -21.62 -39.17
C GLN A 165 -17.68 -22.55 -40.01
N HIS A 166 -17.39 -23.73 -39.47
CA HIS A 166 -16.53 -24.73 -40.10
C HIS A 166 -17.29 -26.05 -40.24
N ASN A 167 -17.30 -26.62 -41.45
CA ASN A 167 -17.97 -27.86 -41.74
C ASN A 167 -16.99 -29.02 -41.53
N THR A 168 -17.29 -29.91 -40.59
CA THR A 168 -16.53 -31.13 -40.36
C THR A 168 -17.37 -32.36 -40.74
N PRO A 169 -16.75 -33.52 -40.97
CA PRO A 169 -17.49 -34.78 -41.17
C PRO A 169 -18.43 -35.12 -40.01
N GLN A 170 -18.14 -34.65 -38.78
CA GLN A 170 -19.00 -34.83 -37.60
C GLN A 170 -20.13 -33.78 -37.48
N GLY A 171 -20.17 -32.78 -38.37
CA GLY A 171 -21.17 -31.73 -38.39
C GLY A 171 -20.58 -30.32 -38.45
N LYS A 172 -21.46 -29.32 -38.42
CA LYS A 172 -21.07 -27.90 -38.48
C LYS A 172 -20.70 -27.40 -37.09
N ILE A 173 -19.45 -26.99 -36.90
CA ILE A 173 -18.92 -26.47 -35.65
C ILE A 173 -18.76 -24.96 -35.77
N GLU A 174 -19.15 -24.25 -34.72
CA GLU A 174 -18.94 -22.81 -34.61
C GLU A 174 -17.68 -22.54 -33.78
N PHE A 175 -16.83 -21.66 -34.28
CA PHE A 175 -15.62 -21.20 -33.64
C PHE A 175 -15.76 -19.74 -33.21
N GLY A 176 -15.15 -19.42 -32.08
CA GLY A 176 -15.01 -18.07 -31.59
C GLY A 176 -14.22 -17.17 -32.56
N PRO A 177 -14.41 -15.84 -32.46
CA PRO A 177 -13.84 -14.88 -33.39
C PRO A 177 -12.31 -14.82 -33.37
N VAL A 178 -11.67 -15.23 -32.26
CA VAL A 178 -10.20 -15.28 -32.11
C VAL A 178 -9.51 -16.27 -33.03
N PHE A 179 -10.24 -17.24 -33.58
CA PHE A 179 -9.68 -18.18 -34.54
C PHE A 179 -9.69 -17.65 -35.97
N ASN A 180 -9.96 -16.36 -36.18
CA ASN A 180 -9.87 -15.76 -37.50
C ASN A 180 -8.44 -15.84 -38.04
N LYS A 181 -8.29 -16.34 -39.27
CA LYS A 181 -6.99 -16.58 -39.92
C LYS A 181 -6.08 -15.35 -39.91
N THR A 182 -6.61 -14.17 -40.22
CA THR A 182 -5.82 -12.92 -40.23
C THR A 182 -5.39 -12.55 -38.82
N PHE A 183 -6.33 -12.56 -37.88
CA PHE A 183 -6.06 -12.24 -36.48
C PHE A 183 -5.02 -13.17 -35.87
N MET A 184 -5.11 -14.49 -36.12
CA MET A 184 -4.10 -15.44 -35.64
C MET A 184 -2.72 -15.07 -36.19
N LEU A 185 -2.60 -14.79 -37.50
CA LEU A 185 -1.31 -14.46 -38.12
C LEU A 185 -0.70 -13.17 -37.53
N ASP A 186 -1.51 -12.16 -37.24
CA ASP A 186 -1.04 -10.95 -36.55
C ASP A 186 -0.53 -11.24 -35.13
N VAL A 187 -1.18 -12.19 -34.43
CA VAL A 187 -0.72 -12.65 -33.12
C VAL A 187 0.61 -13.38 -33.22
N LEU A 188 0.85 -14.16 -34.28
CA LEU A 188 2.15 -14.80 -34.51
C LEU A 188 3.25 -13.77 -34.81
N ASP A 189 2.96 -12.76 -35.63
CA ASP A 189 3.91 -11.67 -35.91
C ASP A 189 4.30 -10.93 -34.62
N LEU A 190 3.32 -10.64 -33.75
CA LEU A 190 3.60 -10.08 -32.42
C LEU A 190 4.47 -11.02 -31.57
N LEU A 191 4.17 -12.33 -31.55
CA LEU A 191 4.95 -13.32 -30.81
C LEU A 191 6.41 -13.38 -31.31
N GLN A 192 6.61 -13.36 -32.62
CA GLN A 192 7.94 -13.35 -33.23
C GLN A 192 8.72 -12.07 -32.89
N LYS A 193 8.05 -10.91 -32.90
CA LYS A 193 8.63 -9.63 -32.44
C LYS A 193 9.09 -9.71 -30.98
N ILE A 194 8.29 -10.32 -30.11
CA ILE A 194 8.64 -10.50 -28.69
C ILE A 194 9.83 -11.46 -28.54
N LYS A 195 9.84 -12.59 -29.26
CA LYS A 195 10.97 -13.54 -29.26
C LYS A 195 12.27 -12.89 -29.77
N ALA A 196 12.19 -11.88 -30.64
CA ALA A 196 13.34 -11.19 -31.21
C ALA A 196 13.90 -10.05 -30.32
N LEU A 197 13.28 -9.74 -29.17
CA LEU A 197 13.72 -8.67 -28.29
C LEU A 197 15.09 -8.97 -27.68
N ARG A 198 16.01 -8.01 -27.80
CA ARG A 198 17.33 -8.04 -27.16
C ARG A 198 17.62 -6.71 -26.49
N THR A 199 18.18 -6.76 -25.29
CA THR A 199 18.56 -5.59 -24.49
C THR A 199 20.03 -5.67 -24.12
N GLU A 200 20.74 -4.55 -24.06
CA GLU A 200 22.14 -4.53 -23.63
C GLU A 200 22.23 -4.48 -22.10
N VAL A 201 23.07 -5.35 -21.52
CA VAL A 201 23.26 -5.50 -20.08
C VAL A 201 24.74 -5.34 -19.72
N GLY A 202 25.06 -4.21 -19.08
CA GLY A 202 26.37 -3.89 -18.52
C GLY A 202 26.72 -2.43 -18.76
N ASP A 203 27.52 -1.81 -17.90
CA ASP A 203 27.87 -0.38 -18.00
C ASP A 203 28.63 -0.02 -19.29
N ASN A 204 29.20 -1.03 -19.99
CA ASN A 204 29.90 -0.88 -21.27
C ASN A 204 29.15 -1.47 -22.49
N GLY A 205 27.93 -2.01 -22.33
CA GLY A 205 27.15 -2.56 -23.45
C GLY A 205 27.64 -3.90 -24.05
N ASP A 206 28.67 -4.53 -23.49
CA ASP A 206 29.34 -5.70 -24.08
C ASP A 206 28.50 -7.01 -24.15
N LYS A 207 27.31 -7.05 -23.53
CA LYS A 207 26.44 -8.25 -23.53
C LYS A 207 25.01 -7.91 -23.89
N SER A 208 24.52 -8.48 -24.99
CA SER A 208 23.09 -8.50 -25.31
C SER A 208 22.41 -9.65 -24.57
N VAL A 209 21.33 -9.36 -23.86
CA VAL A 209 20.44 -10.32 -23.20
C VAL A 209 19.18 -10.46 -24.05
N GLY A 210 18.94 -11.68 -24.51
CA GLY A 210 17.72 -12.07 -25.21
C GLY A 210 16.74 -12.85 -24.32
N ILE A 211 15.64 -13.29 -24.92
CA ILE A 211 14.68 -14.17 -24.24
C ILE A 211 15.32 -15.52 -23.87
N GLU A 212 16.25 -16.00 -24.70
CA GLU A 212 17.00 -17.24 -24.54
C GLU A 212 17.83 -17.29 -23.24
N ASP A 213 18.26 -16.14 -22.74
CA ASP A 213 19.07 -16.05 -21.52
C ASP A 213 18.22 -16.07 -20.24
N VAL A 214 16.98 -15.55 -20.32
CA VAL A 214 16.12 -15.30 -19.16
C VAL A 214 14.99 -16.32 -19.02
N CYS A 215 14.54 -16.95 -20.12
CA CYS A 215 13.38 -17.83 -20.09
C CYS A 215 13.68 -19.18 -19.41
N VAL A 216 12.64 -19.82 -18.90
CA VAL A 216 12.70 -21.22 -18.42
C VAL A 216 12.73 -22.14 -19.63
N SER A 217 13.64 -23.12 -19.63
CA SER A 217 13.65 -24.20 -20.60
C SER A 217 13.70 -25.54 -19.89
N PRO A 218 12.59 -26.32 -19.91
CA PRO A 218 12.51 -27.59 -19.18
C PRO A 218 13.48 -28.66 -19.67
N PHE A 219 13.88 -28.60 -20.94
CA PHE A 219 14.72 -29.63 -21.59
C PHE A 219 16.11 -29.12 -21.99
N ALA A 220 16.42 -27.84 -21.77
CA ALA A 220 17.78 -27.35 -21.98
C ALA A 220 18.72 -27.94 -20.91
N SER A 221 19.82 -28.52 -21.36
CA SER A 221 20.88 -29.01 -20.48
C SER A 221 21.96 -27.93 -20.31
N ALA A 222 22.51 -27.82 -19.09
CA ALA A 222 23.63 -26.91 -18.79
C ALA A 222 24.92 -27.23 -19.56
N PHE A 223 24.99 -28.42 -20.19
CA PHE A 223 26.14 -28.93 -20.93
C PHE A 223 25.90 -28.91 -22.46
N GLY A 224 24.78 -28.35 -22.90
CA GLY A 224 24.38 -28.30 -24.31
C GLY A 224 24.95 -27.12 -25.09
N LYS A 225 24.49 -27.00 -26.34
CA LYS A 225 24.71 -25.83 -27.20
C LYS A 225 24.12 -24.56 -26.55
N PRO A 226 24.56 -23.36 -26.98
CA PRO A 226 23.90 -22.12 -26.59
C PRO A 226 22.40 -22.22 -26.82
N MET A 227 21.64 -21.73 -25.84
CA MET A 227 20.20 -21.85 -25.80
C MET A 227 19.57 -21.03 -26.92
N ASP A 228 18.62 -21.64 -27.64
CA ASP A 228 17.89 -20.99 -28.72
C ASP A 228 16.51 -20.50 -28.21
N PRO A 229 15.95 -19.38 -28.72
CA PRO A 229 14.63 -18.90 -28.30
C PRO A 229 13.49 -19.91 -28.49
N THR A 230 13.64 -20.88 -29.41
CA THR A 230 12.65 -21.96 -29.63
C THR A 230 12.54 -22.92 -28.44
N GLN A 231 13.58 -23.00 -27.61
CA GLN A 231 13.61 -23.89 -26.44
C GLN A 231 12.99 -23.26 -25.18
N CYS A 232 12.55 -22.00 -25.27
CA CYS A 232 11.86 -21.30 -24.19
C CYS A 232 10.46 -21.87 -23.96
N ALA A 233 10.07 -22.00 -22.68
CA ALA A 233 8.71 -22.34 -22.29
C ALA A 233 7.77 -21.14 -22.49
N ILE A 234 7.35 -20.97 -23.73
CA ILE A 234 6.27 -20.06 -24.13
C ILE A 234 5.04 -20.94 -24.34
N GLN A 235 3.90 -20.53 -23.79
CA GLN A 235 2.65 -21.26 -23.86
C GLN A 235 1.64 -20.41 -24.61
N SER A 236 1.31 -20.84 -25.84
CA SER A 236 0.39 -20.19 -26.75
C SER A 236 -0.35 -21.24 -27.59
N VAL A 237 -1.50 -20.88 -28.15
CA VAL A 237 -2.20 -21.72 -29.15
C VAL A 237 -1.34 -21.93 -30.40
N TRP A 238 -0.42 -21.00 -30.68
CA TRP A 238 0.53 -21.11 -31.78
C TRP A 238 1.53 -22.27 -31.64
N ASP A 239 1.73 -22.77 -30.41
CA ASP A 239 2.59 -23.92 -30.17
C ASP A 239 2.01 -25.23 -30.70
N TYR A 240 0.69 -25.33 -30.92
CA TYR A 240 0.09 -26.47 -31.62
C TYR A 240 0.59 -26.60 -33.07
N PHE A 241 1.09 -25.51 -33.65
CA PHE A 241 1.65 -25.47 -35.00
C PHE A 241 3.17 -25.30 -34.97
N GLN A 242 3.81 -25.51 -33.81
CA GLN A 242 5.23 -25.29 -33.58
C GLN A 242 5.69 -23.91 -34.05
N ASN A 243 4.83 -22.88 -33.90
CA ASN A 243 5.07 -21.51 -34.35
C ASN A 243 5.42 -21.37 -35.86
N ASP A 244 5.09 -22.37 -36.69
CA ASP A 244 5.33 -22.35 -38.13
C ASP A 244 4.08 -21.94 -38.94
N VAL A 245 4.29 -21.02 -39.87
CA VAL A 245 3.23 -20.50 -40.74
C VAL A 245 2.83 -21.51 -41.81
N ASN A 246 3.75 -22.36 -42.26
CA ASN A 246 3.48 -23.30 -43.34
C ASN A 246 2.55 -24.42 -42.85
N THR A 247 2.84 -24.98 -41.67
CA THR A 247 1.95 -25.94 -40.98
C THR A 247 0.56 -25.36 -40.77
N PHE A 248 0.45 -24.08 -40.36
CA PHE A 248 -0.83 -23.41 -40.19
C PHE A 248 -1.62 -23.19 -41.49
N LYS A 249 -0.92 -22.97 -42.62
CA LYS A 249 -1.55 -22.75 -43.93
C LYS A 249 -1.89 -24.03 -44.67
N GLN A 250 -1.42 -25.18 -44.21
CA GLN A 250 -1.71 -26.47 -44.84
C GLN A 250 -3.22 -26.76 -44.78
N THR A 251 -3.74 -27.19 -45.93
CA THR A 251 -5.14 -27.55 -46.11
C THR A 251 -5.21 -28.82 -46.93
N ASP A 252 -5.87 -29.83 -46.40
CA ASP A 252 -6.15 -31.08 -47.10
C ASP A 252 -7.66 -31.18 -47.40
N ASP A 253 -8.04 -31.94 -48.41
CA ASP A 253 -9.46 -32.23 -48.70
C ASP A 253 -9.68 -33.73 -48.56
N VAL A 254 -10.59 -34.12 -47.66
CA VAL A 254 -10.98 -35.51 -47.46
C VAL A 254 -12.50 -35.59 -47.60
N ASP A 255 -12.95 -36.35 -48.60
CA ASP A 255 -14.37 -36.60 -48.88
C ASP A 255 -15.21 -35.32 -49.11
N GLY A 256 -14.60 -34.26 -49.67
CA GLY A 256 -15.26 -32.98 -49.95
C GLY A 256 -15.35 -32.05 -48.73
N TYR A 257 -14.61 -32.35 -47.65
CA TYR A 257 -14.45 -31.50 -46.48
C TYR A 257 -13.01 -30.98 -46.39
N GLU A 258 -12.87 -29.65 -46.33
CA GLU A 258 -11.57 -28.99 -46.16
C GLU A 258 -11.05 -29.17 -44.73
N ILE A 259 -10.02 -30.00 -44.57
CA ILE A 259 -9.26 -30.15 -43.34
C ILE A 259 -8.22 -29.03 -43.28
N ASN A 260 -8.55 -27.97 -42.55
CA ASN A 260 -7.68 -26.82 -42.28
C ASN A 260 -7.23 -26.74 -40.81
N TYR A 261 -6.55 -25.63 -40.46
CA TYR A 261 -6.07 -25.29 -39.12
C TYR A 261 -7.12 -25.38 -37.99
N LEU A 262 -8.41 -25.17 -38.27
CA LEU A 262 -9.48 -25.27 -37.25
C LEU A 262 -9.66 -26.72 -36.76
N ASN A 263 -9.49 -27.70 -37.66
CA ASN A 263 -9.51 -29.11 -37.29
C ASN A 263 -8.29 -29.48 -36.46
N HIS A 264 -7.12 -28.92 -36.78
CA HIS A 264 -5.89 -29.13 -36.00
C HIS A 264 -6.04 -28.57 -34.58
N ILE A 265 -6.58 -27.36 -34.43
CA ILE A 265 -6.90 -26.79 -33.11
C ILE A 265 -7.88 -27.70 -32.37
N LEU A 266 -8.91 -28.22 -33.02
CA LEU A 266 -9.85 -29.15 -32.38
C LEU A 266 -9.18 -30.47 -31.96
N LYS A 267 -8.27 -31.01 -32.78
CA LYS A 267 -7.45 -32.20 -32.47
C LYS A 267 -6.61 -31.95 -31.21
N CYS A 268 -5.82 -30.87 -31.20
CA CYS A 268 -4.92 -30.55 -30.10
C CYS A 268 -5.66 -30.13 -28.81
N THR A 269 -6.81 -29.47 -28.93
CA THR A 269 -7.61 -29.10 -27.75
C THR A 269 -8.29 -30.30 -27.10
N ASN A 270 -8.61 -31.34 -27.87
CA ASN A 270 -9.15 -32.59 -27.34
C ASN A 270 -8.04 -33.52 -26.79
N ASN A 271 -6.87 -33.54 -27.44
CA ASN A 271 -5.71 -34.32 -27.01
C ASN A 271 -4.42 -33.50 -27.08
N PRO A 272 -4.08 -32.72 -26.03
CA PRO A 272 -2.88 -31.86 -26.03
C PRO A 272 -1.56 -32.65 -25.91
N TYR A 273 -1.61 -33.96 -25.71
CA TYR A 273 -0.44 -34.84 -25.60
C TYR A 273 -0.10 -35.54 -26.92
N ASP A 274 -0.85 -35.26 -27.99
CA ASP A 274 -0.51 -35.74 -29.33
C ASP A 274 0.84 -35.17 -29.77
N THR A 275 1.66 -35.97 -30.43
CA THR A 275 3.02 -35.59 -30.87
C THR A 275 3.01 -34.39 -31.80
N ASP A 276 1.95 -34.25 -32.61
CA ASP A 276 1.81 -33.15 -33.57
C ASP A 276 1.40 -31.83 -32.88
N CYS A 277 1.02 -31.89 -31.60
CA CYS A 277 0.49 -30.76 -30.82
C CYS A 277 1.46 -30.26 -29.74
N LEU A 278 2.64 -30.88 -29.63
CA LEU A 278 3.67 -30.44 -28.69
C LEU A 278 4.28 -29.12 -29.14
N ALA A 279 4.58 -28.26 -28.17
CA ALA A 279 5.29 -27.01 -28.42
C ALA A 279 6.72 -27.25 -28.91
N GLU A 280 7.37 -26.20 -29.45
CA GLU A 280 8.79 -26.25 -29.86
C GLU A 280 9.72 -26.69 -28.73
N TYR A 281 9.42 -26.31 -27.49
CA TYR A 281 10.19 -26.73 -26.32
C TYR A 281 9.90 -28.18 -25.88
N GLY A 282 8.99 -28.90 -26.53
CA GLY A 282 8.71 -30.32 -26.29
C GLY A 282 7.67 -30.63 -25.21
N GLY A 283 7.02 -29.62 -24.62
CA GLY A 283 5.94 -29.80 -23.65
C GLY A 283 4.54 -29.63 -24.25
N PRO A 284 3.50 -30.22 -23.64
CA PRO A 284 2.12 -30.04 -24.07
C PRO A 284 1.59 -28.67 -23.63
N VAL A 285 0.89 -27.98 -24.53
CA VAL A 285 0.15 -26.76 -24.17
C VAL A 285 -1.28 -27.14 -23.81
N LEU A 286 -1.64 -26.94 -22.55
CA LEU A 286 -3.00 -27.21 -22.11
C LEU A 286 -3.95 -26.13 -22.68
N PRO A 287 -5.12 -26.51 -23.22
CA PRO A 287 -6.05 -25.54 -23.82
C PRO A 287 -6.50 -24.45 -22.85
N ALA A 288 -6.68 -24.78 -21.57
CA ALA A 288 -7.06 -23.83 -20.54
C ALA A 288 -5.97 -22.79 -20.20
N VAL A 289 -4.73 -23.00 -20.65
CA VAL A 289 -3.60 -22.07 -20.46
C VAL A 289 -3.45 -21.14 -21.67
N GLY A 290 -3.71 -21.63 -22.88
CA GLY A 290 -3.59 -20.84 -24.12
C GLY A 290 -4.88 -20.17 -24.61
N LEU A 291 -6.06 -20.59 -24.13
CA LEU A 291 -7.36 -20.05 -24.54
C LEU A 291 -8.13 -19.49 -23.34
N GLY A 292 -8.92 -18.45 -23.59
CA GLY A 292 -9.78 -17.80 -22.62
C GLY A 292 -11.18 -17.48 -23.17
N GLY A 293 -12.14 -17.25 -22.27
CA GLY A 293 -13.50 -16.84 -22.65
C GLY A 293 -14.33 -17.91 -23.36
N PHE A 294 -13.97 -19.20 -23.19
CA PHE A 294 -14.69 -20.36 -23.76
C PHE A 294 -15.84 -20.86 -22.88
N LEU A 295 -15.97 -20.36 -21.65
CA LEU A 295 -17.11 -20.65 -20.77
C LEU A 295 -18.17 -19.56 -20.91
N LYS A 296 -19.44 -19.94 -20.91
CA LYS A 296 -20.54 -18.99 -20.81
C LYS A 296 -20.76 -18.57 -19.36
N ASP A 297 -21.40 -17.41 -19.17
CA ASP A 297 -21.71 -16.90 -17.84
C ASP A 297 -22.54 -17.92 -17.04
N GLY A 298 -21.99 -18.37 -15.90
CA GLY A 298 -22.62 -19.36 -15.02
C GLY A 298 -22.27 -20.82 -15.30
N GLU A 299 -21.51 -21.13 -16.35
CA GLU A 299 -20.98 -22.48 -16.56
C GLU A 299 -19.74 -22.73 -15.68
N THR A 300 -19.66 -23.93 -15.09
CA THR A 300 -18.50 -24.35 -14.30
C THR A 300 -17.47 -25.02 -15.20
N PHE A 301 -16.19 -24.91 -14.82
CA PHE A 301 -15.10 -25.59 -15.52
C PHE A 301 -15.26 -27.11 -15.38
N THR A 302 -15.73 -27.76 -16.44
CA THR A 302 -15.86 -29.22 -16.53
C THR A 302 -14.77 -29.79 -17.44
N LYS A 303 -14.45 -31.08 -17.30
CA LYS A 303 -13.46 -31.79 -18.13
C LYS A 303 -13.82 -31.82 -19.64
N LYS A 304 -15.00 -31.34 -20.04
CA LYS A 304 -15.48 -31.27 -21.44
C LYS A 304 -15.82 -29.84 -21.84
N ALA A 305 -14.98 -28.87 -21.48
CA ALA A 305 -15.15 -27.49 -21.92
C ALA A 305 -15.02 -27.38 -23.46
N LYS A 306 -15.88 -26.57 -24.09
CA LYS A 306 -15.83 -26.34 -25.53
C LYS A 306 -14.83 -25.24 -25.87
N TYR A 307 -13.56 -25.62 -26.03
CA TYR A 307 -12.48 -24.68 -26.36
C TYR A 307 -12.65 -23.97 -27.71
N SER A 308 -13.47 -24.52 -28.63
CA SER A 308 -13.83 -23.88 -29.90
C SER A 308 -14.54 -22.54 -29.70
N ASP A 309 -15.22 -22.32 -28.57
CA ASP A 309 -15.98 -21.11 -28.27
C ASP A 309 -15.13 -19.97 -27.66
N ALA A 310 -13.80 -20.13 -27.59
CA ALA A 310 -12.91 -19.16 -26.99
C ALA A 310 -13.01 -17.74 -27.61
N ASN A 311 -12.89 -16.72 -26.75
CA ASN A 311 -12.96 -15.30 -27.13
C ASN A 311 -11.66 -14.54 -26.84
N ALA A 312 -10.67 -15.19 -26.23
CA ALA A 312 -9.34 -14.64 -26.02
C ALA A 312 -8.26 -15.71 -26.26
N LEU A 313 -7.13 -15.28 -26.81
CA LEU A 313 -5.88 -16.05 -26.85
C LEU A 313 -4.98 -15.57 -25.71
N ILE A 314 -4.34 -16.50 -25.03
CA ILE A 314 -3.42 -16.21 -23.93
C ILE A 314 -2.04 -16.67 -24.36
N ILE A 315 -1.07 -15.75 -24.29
CA ILE A 315 0.35 -16.06 -24.45
C ILE A 315 0.98 -15.90 -23.08
N LYS A 316 1.62 -16.97 -22.60
CA LYS A 316 2.35 -16.96 -21.33
C LYS A 316 3.81 -17.27 -21.57
N ILE A 317 4.69 -16.39 -21.14
CA ILE A 317 6.13 -16.56 -21.18
C ILE A 317 6.58 -16.87 -19.75
N LEU A 318 7.41 -17.89 -19.60
CA LEU A 318 7.96 -18.27 -18.29
C LEU A 318 9.41 -17.81 -18.21
N VAL A 319 9.69 -16.91 -17.27
CA VAL A 319 11.03 -16.37 -17.00
C VAL A 319 11.61 -16.95 -15.72
N LYS A 320 12.89 -17.28 -15.72
CA LYS A 320 13.59 -17.86 -14.57
C LYS A 320 13.61 -16.85 -13.43
N ASN A 321 13.28 -17.33 -12.23
CA ASN A 321 13.40 -16.56 -11.01
C ASN A 321 14.64 -17.00 -10.22
N HIS A 322 15.18 -16.11 -9.41
CA HIS A 322 16.37 -16.38 -8.62
C HIS A 322 16.19 -15.97 -7.17
N ARG A 323 16.68 -16.82 -6.26
CA ARG A 323 16.64 -16.54 -4.81
C ARG A 323 17.56 -15.38 -4.46
N ASP A 324 18.69 -15.30 -5.17
CA ASP A 324 19.60 -14.17 -5.09
C ASP A 324 19.12 -13.07 -6.02
N LYS A 325 18.64 -11.97 -5.42
CA LYS A 325 18.09 -10.81 -6.15
C LYS A 325 19.12 -10.17 -7.09
N SER A 326 20.44 -10.33 -6.83
CA SER A 326 21.49 -9.78 -7.71
C SER A 326 21.54 -10.43 -9.09
N LYS A 327 21.06 -11.67 -9.21
CA LYS A 327 21.01 -12.40 -10.49
C LYS A 327 19.76 -12.10 -11.30
N LEU A 328 18.81 -11.33 -10.75
CA LEU A 328 17.54 -11.01 -11.39
C LEU A 328 17.64 -9.84 -12.38
N ASP A 329 18.71 -9.05 -12.31
CA ASP A 329 18.92 -7.85 -13.14
C ASP A 329 18.68 -8.06 -14.65
N PRO A 330 19.17 -9.15 -15.29
CA PRO A 330 18.90 -9.41 -16.70
C PRO A 330 17.40 -9.62 -16.99
N ALA A 331 16.70 -10.39 -16.14
CA ALA A 331 15.26 -10.62 -16.27
C ALA A 331 14.47 -9.32 -16.11
N LEU A 332 14.79 -8.51 -15.09
CA LEU A 332 14.15 -7.21 -14.88
C LEU A 332 14.35 -6.28 -16.08
N LYS A 333 15.56 -6.22 -16.67
CA LYS A 333 15.83 -5.39 -17.86
C LYS A 333 15.06 -5.87 -19.08
N TRP A 334 15.00 -7.18 -19.32
CA TRP A 334 14.22 -7.76 -20.41
C TRP A 334 12.72 -7.50 -20.22
N GLU A 335 12.18 -7.70 -19.02
CA GLU A 335 10.78 -7.41 -18.67
C GLU A 335 10.42 -5.94 -18.92
N LYS A 336 11.33 -5.00 -18.62
CA LYS A 336 11.14 -3.58 -18.88
C LYS A 336 11.04 -3.30 -20.39
N LEU A 337 11.96 -3.87 -21.17
CA LEU A 337 11.93 -3.75 -22.64
C LEU A 337 10.66 -4.36 -23.23
N PHE A 338 10.21 -5.50 -22.69
CA PHE A 338 8.95 -6.12 -23.08
C PHE A 338 7.76 -5.16 -22.86
N ILE A 339 7.63 -4.58 -21.66
CA ILE A 339 6.54 -3.63 -21.36
C ILE A 339 6.62 -2.37 -22.25
N GLU A 340 7.81 -1.81 -22.48
CA GLU A 340 7.99 -0.66 -23.38
C GLU A 340 7.60 -0.98 -24.83
N THR A 341 7.97 -2.16 -25.31
CA THR A 341 7.59 -2.65 -26.64
C THR A 341 6.08 -2.83 -26.75
N MET A 342 5.44 -3.42 -25.72
CA MET A 342 3.99 -3.60 -25.70
C MET A 342 3.25 -2.27 -25.66
N LYS A 343 3.73 -1.28 -24.89
CA LYS A 343 3.17 0.09 -24.89
C LYS A 343 3.22 0.71 -26.29
N ASN A 344 4.39 0.67 -26.92
CA ASN A 344 4.59 1.20 -28.28
C ASN A 344 3.69 0.47 -29.31
N TYR A 345 3.59 -0.86 -29.22
CA TYR A 345 2.73 -1.65 -30.10
C TYR A 345 1.25 -1.28 -29.95
N THR A 346 0.75 -1.18 -28.71
CA THR A 346 -0.64 -0.82 -28.42
C THR A 346 -0.99 0.60 -28.87
N GLU A 347 -0.06 1.56 -28.79
CA GLU A 347 -0.30 2.96 -29.17
C GLU A 347 -0.19 3.21 -30.68
N HIS A 348 0.74 2.53 -31.38
CA HIS A 348 1.11 2.89 -32.74
C HIS A 348 0.85 1.82 -33.81
N VAL A 349 0.81 0.54 -33.44
CA VAL A 349 0.81 -0.58 -34.41
C VAL A 349 -0.47 -1.42 -34.36
N MET A 350 -1.13 -1.49 -33.19
CA MET A 350 -2.24 -2.40 -32.94
C MET A 350 -3.40 -2.25 -33.93
N PRO A 351 -3.84 -3.34 -34.60
CA PRO A 351 -5.00 -3.31 -35.50
C PRO A 351 -6.31 -2.98 -34.77
N PRO A 352 -7.30 -2.36 -35.44
CA PRO A 352 -8.55 -1.91 -34.82
C PRO A 352 -9.47 -3.06 -34.35
N TYR A 353 -9.25 -4.28 -34.85
CA TYR A 353 -9.99 -5.49 -34.51
C TYR A 353 -9.30 -6.32 -33.41
N MET A 354 -8.23 -5.81 -32.82
CA MET A 354 -7.45 -6.46 -31.76
C MET A 354 -7.48 -5.62 -30.49
N ASP A 355 -7.57 -6.28 -29.35
CA ASP A 355 -7.46 -5.67 -28.02
C ASP A 355 -6.54 -6.52 -27.15
N ILE A 356 -5.54 -5.88 -26.53
CA ILE A 356 -4.45 -6.56 -25.81
C ILE A 356 -4.38 -6.03 -24.39
N ALA A 357 -4.44 -6.95 -23.43
CA ALA A 357 -4.00 -6.71 -22.06
C ALA A 357 -2.70 -7.49 -21.81
N TYR A 358 -1.73 -6.87 -21.14
CA TYR A 358 -0.44 -7.50 -20.84
C TYR A 358 -0.01 -7.19 -19.42
N THR A 359 0.75 -8.10 -18.82
CA THR A 359 1.35 -7.94 -17.49
C THR A 359 2.72 -8.58 -17.47
N SER A 360 3.60 -8.03 -16.64
CA SER A 360 4.89 -8.63 -16.29
C SER A 360 5.01 -8.66 -14.77
N GLU A 361 5.82 -9.56 -14.22
CA GLU A 361 5.96 -9.68 -12.78
C GLU A 361 6.46 -8.37 -12.13
N ARG A 362 7.35 -7.62 -12.78
CA ARG A 362 7.81 -6.29 -12.30
C ARG A 362 6.78 -5.18 -12.42
N SER A 363 5.76 -5.31 -13.28
CA SER A 363 4.89 -4.16 -13.62
C SER A 363 4.07 -3.65 -12.43
N ILE A 364 3.78 -4.53 -11.47
CA ILE A 364 3.10 -4.15 -10.22
C ILE A 364 3.99 -3.23 -9.38
N GLU A 365 5.28 -3.57 -9.23
CA GLU A 365 6.25 -2.78 -8.47
C GLU A 365 6.50 -1.42 -9.14
N ASP A 366 6.68 -1.43 -10.46
CA ASP A 366 6.90 -0.20 -11.25
C ASP A 366 5.71 0.77 -11.16
N GLU A 367 4.48 0.28 -11.27
CA GLU A 367 3.29 1.12 -11.17
C GLU A 367 3.07 1.63 -9.73
N LEU A 368 3.42 0.85 -8.72
CA LEU A 368 3.38 1.29 -7.32
C LEU A 368 4.38 2.42 -7.06
N ASP A 369 5.60 2.32 -7.60
CA ASP A 369 6.63 3.35 -7.51
C ASP A 369 6.26 4.60 -8.30
N ARG A 370 5.65 4.46 -9.48
CA ARG A 370 5.13 5.59 -10.28
C ARG A 370 4.06 6.37 -9.50
N GLU A 371 3.07 5.68 -8.94
CA GLU A 371 2.03 6.31 -8.10
C GLU A 371 2.63 6.93 -6.82
N ALA A 372 3.72 6.36 -6.29
CA ALA A 372 4.38 6.91 -5.13
C ALA A 372 4.99 8.30 -5.39
N GLN A 373 5.54 8.57 -6.58
CA GLN A 373 6.17 9.85 -6.91
C GLN A 373 5.16 10.99 -7.06
N PHE A 374 4.04 10.77 -7.78
CA PHE A 374 3.02 11.81 -7.98
C PHE A 374 2.39 12.29 -6.66
N ASN A 375 2.33 11.41 -5.66
CA ASN A 375 1.79 11.74 -4.35
C ASN A 375 2.69 12.70 -3.54
N VAL A 376 4.01 12.71 -3.77
CA VAL A 376 4.95 13.54 -2.99
C VAL A 376 4.64 15.03 -3.12
N TRP A 377 4.30 15.50 -4.33
CA TRP A 377 3.97 16.91 -4.55
C TRP A 377 2.71 17.35 -3.79
N ALA A 378 1.64 16.56 -3.86
CA ALA A 378 0.40 16.85 -3.14
C ALA A 378 0.64 16.94 -1.62
N ILE A 379 1.49 16.05 -1.08
CA ILE A 379 1.89 16.05 0.32
C ILE A 379 2.66 17.33 0.69
N LEU A 380 3.59 17.79 -0.15
CA LEU A 380 4.33 19.04 0.09
C LEU A 380 3.42 20.26 0.13
N VAL A 381 2.48 20.37 -0.82
CA VAL A 381 1.48 21.46 -0.83
C VAL A 381 0.60 21.41 0.42
N PHE A 382 0.16 20.20 0.81
CA PHE A 382 -0.63 20.02 2.04
C PHE A 382 0.14 20.46 3.30
N TYR A 383 1.42 20.11 3.42
CA TYR A 383 2.26 20.54 4.55
C TYR A 383 2.47 22.05 4.55
N PHE A 384 2.69 22.66 3.37
CA PHE A 384 2.81 24.11 3.25
C PHE A 384 1.54 24.84 3.70
N LEU A 385 0.37 24.41 3.24
CA LEU A 385 -0.91 25.01 3.64
C LEU A 385 -1.17 24.85 5.15
N THR A 386 -0.83 23.67 5.70
CA THR A 386 -0.94 23.42 7.14
C THR A 386 -0.02 24.35 7.93
N PHE A 387 1.23 24.54 7.50
CA PHE A 387 2.15 25.50 8.10
C PHE A 387 1.63 26.94 8.03
N ALA A 388 1.14 27.37 6.87
CA ALA A 388 0.54 28.69 6.68
C ALA A 388 -0.67 28.91 7.60
N TYR A 389 -1.51 27.89 7.76
CA TYR A 389 -2.66 27.93 8.68
C TYR A 389 -2.23 28.12 10.14
N ILE A 390 -1.20 27.42 10.59
CA ILE A 390 -0.74 27.47 12.00
C ILE A 390 -0.11 28.80 12.33
N THR A 391 0.81 29.25 11.48
CA THR A 391 1.48 30.56 11.65
C THR A 391 0.45 31.68 11.64
N ASN A 392 -0.58 31.56 10.80
CA ASN A 392 -1.70 32.49 10.79
C ASN A 392 -2.53 32.39 12.09
N SER A 393 -3.03 31.21 12.45
CA SER A 393 -3.91 31.02 13.62
C SER A 393 -3.28 31.40 14.97
N LEU A 394 -1.95 31.33 15.10
CA LEU A 394 -1.23 31.73 16.32
C LEU A 394 -0.96 33.24 16.41
N GLY A 395 -0.99 33.96 15.29
CA GLY A 395 -0.82 35.41 15.22
C GLY A 395 -2.05 36.16 15.72
N ARG A 396 -1.84 37.31 16.38
CA ARG A 396 -2.92 38.29 16.60
C ARG A 396 -2.82 39.32 15.48
N PHE A 397 -3.79 39.35 14.57
CA PHE A 397 -3.82 40.33 13.50
C PHE A 397 -4.59 41.55 13.96
N THR A 398 -3.88 42.57 14.42
CA THR A 398 -4.52 43.86 14.73
C THR A 398 -4.45 44.80 13.54
N THR A 399 -3.38 44.75 12.71
CA THR A 399 -3.20 45.61 11.53
C THR A 399 -2.33 44.94 10.45
N TRP A 400 -2.63 45.17 9.16
CA TRP A 400 -1.90 44.58 8.02
C TRP A 400 -0.42 45.01 7.92
N ARG A 401 -0.07 46.20 8.41
CA ARG A 401 1.31 46.74 8.40
C ARG A 401 2.21 46.16 9.48
N THR A 402 1.67 45.73 10.62
CA THR A 402 2.41 45.08 11.71
C THR A 402 2.37 43.55 11.62
N LEU A 403 1.83 42.99 10.53
CA LEU A 403 1.60 41.56 10.37
C LEU A 403 2.89 40.73 10.54
N LEU A 404 4.02 41.15 9.95
CA LEU A 404 5.29 40.41 10.09
C LEU A 404 5.98 40.61 11.46
N ILE A 405 5.58 41.61 12.23
CA ILE A 405 6.17 41.95 13.54
C ILE A 405 5.35 41.33 14.69
N GLU A 406 4.02 41.28 14.57
CA GLU A 406 3.10 40.69 15.54
C GLU A 406 2.86 39.18 15.31
N SER A 407 3.19 38.68 14.12
CA SER A 407 3.02 37.27 13.80
C SER A 407 4.09 36.43 14.50
N LYS A 408 3.63 35.43 15.25
CA LYS A 408 4.49 34.50 15.99
C LYS A 408 5.02 33.39 15.07
N ILE A 409 5.54 33.81 13.91
CA ILE A 409 6.04 32.93 12.85
C ILE A 409 7.19 32.07 13.36
N THR A 410 8.10 32.64 14.14
CA THR A 410 9.25 31.91 14.72
C THR A 410 8.81 30.76 15.61
N LEU A 411 7.73 30.95 16.39
CA LEU A 411 7.17 29.90 17.22
C LEU A 411 6.48 28.80 16.38
N GLY A 412 5.75 29.20 15.33
CA GLY A 412 5.14 28.26 14.38
C GLY A 412 6.17 27.44 13.61
N LEU A 413 7.23 28.08 13.14
CA LEU A 413 8.34 27.45 12.42
C LEU A 413 9.14 26.50 13.32
N SER A 414 9.46 26.93 14.54
CA SER A 414 10.10 26.07 15.55
C SER A 414 9.22 24.86 15.88
N GLY A 415 7.91 25.05 15.98
CA GLY A 415 6.96 23.97 16.21
C GLY A 415 6.94 22.88 15.14
N VAL A 416 6.92 23.30 13.87
CA VAL A 416 6.99 22.38 12.73
C VAL A 416 8.35 21.72 12.63
N PHE A 417 9.44 22.47 12.86
CA PHE A 417 10.79 21.92 12.89
C PHE A 417 10.95 20.84 13.97
N ILE A 418 10.46 21.08 15.19
CA ILE A 418 10.50 20.10 16.28
C ILE A 418 9.67 18.86 15.94
N ALA A 419 8.52 19.02 15.27
CA ALA A 419 7.72 17.89 14.81
C ALA A 419 8.49 17.03 13.80
N PHE A 420 9.12 17.63 12.78
CA PHE A 420 9.96 16.91 11.82
C PHE A 420 11.18 16.27 12.48
N ALA A 421 11.87 16.99 13.37
CA ALA A 421 12.99 16.46 14.13
C ALA A 421 12.59 15.22 14.94
N SER A 422 11.40 15.20 15.54
CA SER A 422 10.90 14.03 16.28
C SER A 422 10.64 12.82 15.37
N VAL A 423 10.14 13.04 14.15
CA VAL A 423 9.98 11.98 13.15
C VAL A 423 11.34 11.44 12.72
N LEU A 424 12.30 12.31 12.42
CA LEU A 424 13.67 11.94 12.06
C LEU A 424 14.36 11.14 13.16
N CYS A 425 14.21 11.55 14.42
CA CYS A 425 14.75 10.80 15.57
C CYS A 425 14.13 9.41 15.70
N SER A 426 12.81 9.30 15.50
CA SER A 426 12.10 8.01 15.59
C SER A 426 12.55 7.08 14.48
N VAL A 427 12.56 7.56 13.23
CA VAL A 427 13.01 6.76 12.07
C VAL A 427 14.48 6.39 12.22
N GLY A 428 15.33 7.33 12.63
CA GLY A 428 16.76 7.08 12.83
C GLY A 428 17.05 6.08 13.95
N PHE A 429 16.32 6.14 15.07
CA PHE A 429 16.44 5.16 16.14
C PHE A 429 16.03 3.75 15.66
N PHE A 430 14.89 3.59 15.00
CA PHE A 430 14.44 2.28 14.51
C PHE A 430 15.34 1.73 13.41
N SER A 431 15.86 2.62 12.56
CA SER A 431 16.85 2.29 11.55
C SER A 431 18.15 1.77 12.18
N PHE A 432 18.64 2.42 13.24
CA PHE A 432 19.81 1.95 14.00
C PHE A 432 19.60 0.57 14.65
N VAL A 433 18.37 0.29 15.12
CA VAL A 433 18.00 -1.04 15.63
C VAL A 433 17.89 -2.09 14.51
N GLY A 434 17.91 -1.69 13.24
CA GLY A 434 17.84 -2.58 12.08
C GLY A 434 16.41 -2.89 11.63
N VAL A 435 15.42 -2.07 12.02
CA VAL A 435 14.05 -2.22 11.55
C VAL A 435 13.90 -1.52 10.20
N ALA A 436 13.52 -2.28 9.17
CA ALA A 436 13.29 -1.72 7.84
C ALA A 436 12.07 -0.77 7.83
N ALA A 437 12.20 0.34 7.13
CA ALA A 437 11.12 1.30 6.94
C ALA A 437 10.29 0.92 5.69
N THR A 438 8.99 1.21 5.71
CA THR A 438 8.11 1.02 4.56
C THR A 438 7.73 2.38 3.94
N LEU A 439 7.40 2.40 2.65
CA LEU A 439 6.90 3.61 1.98
C LEU A 439 5.62 4.14 2.64
N ILE A 440 4.80 3.25 3.21
CA ILE A 440 3.56 3.62 3.91
C ILE A 440 3.90 4.38 5.20
N THR A 441 4.82 3.84 6.00
CA THR A 441 5.25 4.42 7.28
C THR A 441 5.87 5.81 7.07
N LEU A 442 6.73 5.96 6.04
CA LEU A 442 7.36 7.24 5.71
C LEU A 442 6.36 8.32 5.27
N LYS A 443 5.23 7.93 4.69
CA LYS A 443 4.16 8.86 4.27
C LYS A 443 3.20 9.23 5.41
N MET A 444 2.80 8.25 6.22
CA MET A 444 1.73 8.43 7.21
C MET A 444 2.19 9.00 8.55
N ILE A 445 3.37 8.60 9.05
CA ILE A 445 3.87 9.03 10.35
C ILE A 445 4.05 10.56 10.43
N PRO A 446 4.66 11.24 9.43
CA PRO A 446 4.87 12.68 9.54
C PRO A 446 3.55 13.46 9.67
N PHE A 447 2.50 13.04 8.97
CA PHE A 447 1.17 13.66 9.08
C PHE A 447 0.58 13.52 10.48
N LEU A 448 0.62 12.31 11.05
CA LEU A 448 0.07 12.03 12.37
C LEU A 448 0.84 12.79 13.47
N VAL A 449 2.17 12.74 13.41
CA VAL A 449 3.03 13.41 14.40
C VAL A 449 2.88 14.93 14.30
N LEU A 450 2.79 15.48 13.08
CA LEU A 450 2.57 16.89 12.86
C LEU A 450 1.24 17.34 13.48
N ALA A 451 0.13 16.63 13.21
CA ALA A 451 -1.19 16.97 13.76
C ALA A 451 -1.21 17.00 15.30
N VAL A 452 -0.59 16.00 15.94
CA VAL A 452 -0.49 15.94 17.41
C VAL A 452 0.45 17.01 17.96
N GLY A 453 1.62 17.19 17.33
CA GLY A 453 2.63 18.16 17.75
C GLY A 453 2.12 19.60 17.71
N ILE A 454 1.45 19.97 16.62
CA ILE A 454 0.85 21.30 16.45
C ILE A 454 -0.20 21.57 17.52
N ASN A 455 -1.11 20.62 17.75
CA ASN A 455 -2.18 20.81 18.74
C ASN A 455 -1.59 21.11 20.14
N ASN A 456 -0.48 20.45 20.48
CA ASN A 456 0.21 20.64 21.75
C ASN A 456 0.84 22.05 21.86
N ILE A 457 1.50 22.52 20.80
CA ILE A 457 2.08 23.87 20.76
C ILE A 457 0.97 24.93 20.81
N PHE A 458 -0.11 24.71 20.07
CA PHE A 458 -1.25 25.61 20.03
C PHE A 458 -1.94 25.74 21.39
N LEU A 459 -2.10 24.62 22.09
CA LEU A 459 -2.65 24.59 23.44
C LEU A 459 -1.75 25.37 24.42
N LEU A 460 -0.44 25.06 24.46
CA LEU A 460 0.51 25.76 25.32
C LEU A 460 0.48 27.27 25.08
N MET A 461 0.40 27.65 23.81
CA MET A 461 0.43 29.04 23.42
C MET A 461 -0.86 29.79 23.78
N LYS A 462 -2.03 29.19 23.58
CA LYS A 462 -3.30 29.77 24.02
C LYS A 462 -3.37 29.90 25.53
N THR A 463 -2.83 28.94 26.27
CA THR A 463 -2.77 29.01 27.74
C THR A 463 -1.86 30.16 28.17
N ASN A 464 -0.67 30.32 27.57
CA ASN A 464 0.19 31.49 27.81
C ASN A 464 -0.49 32.83 27.48
N GLN A 465 -1.34 32.89 26.46
CA GLN A 465 -2.06 34.12 26.08
C GLN A 465 -3.27 34.44 26.99
N ARG A 466 -3.81 33.46 27.70
CA ARG A 466 -4.99 33.60 28.58
C ARG A 466 -4.63 33.84 30.02
N VAL A 467 -3.49 33.31 30.47
CA VAL A 467 -3.04 33.45 31.85
C VAL A 467 -2.60 34.89 32.10
N GLU A 468 -3.16 35.50 33.13
CA GLU A 468 -2.82 36.86 33.53
C GLU A 468 -1.37 36.97 34.01
N ILE A 469 -0.77 38.11 33.64
CA ILE A 469 0.62 38.45 33.92
C ILE A 469 0.68 39.09 35.30
N ASN A 470 1.36 38.44 36.24
CA ASN A 470 1.73 39.07 37.49
C ASN A 470 2.97 39.96 37.26
N PRO A 471 2.94 41.24 37.67
CA PRO A 471 4.02 42.20 37.39
C PRO A 471 5.34 41.85 38.08
N ASP A 472 5.28 41.17 39.24
CA ASP A 472 6.46 40.83 40.06
C ASP A 472 7.02 39.42 39.77
N GLU A 473 6.48 38.70 38.78
CA GLU A 473 6.84 37.31 38.50
C GLU A 473 7.96 37.21 37.46
N ASN A 474 9.06 36.52 37.82
CA ASN A 474 10.15 36.19 36.89
C ASN A 474 9.63 35.36 35.70
N VAL A 475 10.15 35.63 34.49
CA VAL A 475 9.73 34.99 33.23
C VAL A 475 9.86 33.47 33.31
N ALA A 476 10.90 32.94 33.95
CA ALA A 476 11.08 31.50 34.11
C ALA A 476 10.02 30.85 35.02
N LEU A 477 9.63 31.54 36.10
CA LEU A 477 8.58 31.07 37.00
C LEU A 477 7.21 31.10 36.29
N ARG A 478 6.97 32.13 35.49
CA ARG A 478 5.75 32.24 34.66
C ARG A 478 5.62 31.09 33.67
N ILE A 479 6.68 30.76 32.94
CA ILE A 479 6.68 29.64 31.98
C ILE A 479 6.42 28.31 32.71
N GLY A 480 7.05 28.10 33.87
CA GLY A 480 6.77 26.93 34.73
C GLY A 480 5.30 26.84 35.14
N ARG A 481 4.72 27.95 35.62
CA ARG A 481 3.29 28.04 36.00
C ARG A 481 2.35 27.68 34.84
N ILE A 482 2.68 28.11 33.62
CA ILE A 482 1.92 27.78 32.40
C ILE A 482 2.03 26.28 32.07
N CYS A 483 3.24 25.70 32.12
CA CYS A 483 3.44 24.26 31.92
C CYS A 483 2.67 23.41 32.95
N GLY A 484 2.54 23.90 34.18
CA GLY A 484 1.78 23.27 35.26
C GLY A 484 0.26 23.42 35.20
N HIS A 485 -0.28 24.26 34.31
CA HIS A 485 -1.74 24.49 34.23
C HIS A 485 -2.49 23.34 33.53
N GLU A 486 -1.86 22.65 32.57
CA GLU A 486 -2.50 21.57 31.80
C GLU A 486 -1.66 20.26 31.69
N PRO A 487 -1.02 19.77 32.75
CA PRO A 487 -0.08 18.64 32.70
C PRO A 487 -0.75 17.33 32.25
N LEU A 488 -2.00 17.10 32.67
CA LEU A 488 -2.74 15.89 32.33
C LEU A 488 -3.26 15.88 30.88
N GLY A 489 -3.48 17.04 30.27
CA GLY A 489 -3.91 17.16 28.87
C GLY A 489 -2.81 16.72 27.89
N PHE A 490 -1.57 17.10 28.17
CA PHE A 490 -0.39 16.69 27.40
C PHE A 490 -0.10 15.18 27.51
N VAL A 491 -0.22 14.61 28.71
CA VAL A 491 0.10 13.20 28.97
C VAL A 491 -1.03 12.28 28.47
N SER A 492 -2.29 12.57 28.80
CA SER A 492 -3.43 11.71 28.41
C SER A 492 -3.63 11.62 26.90
N ARG A 493 -3.42 12.72 26.16
CA ARG A 493 -3.56 12.74 24.69
C ARG A 493 -2.41 12.03 23.96
N ARG A 494 -1.28 11.78 24.64
CA ARG A 494 -0.09 11.15 24.05
C ARG A 494 -0.03 9.64 24.25
N PHE A 495 -0.58 9.14 25.36
CA PHE A 495 -0.55 7.70 25.67
C PHE A 495 -1.57 6.89 24.86
N MET A 496 -2.73 7.44 24.51
CA MET A 496 -3.79 6.68 23.82
C MET A 496 -3.46 6.40 22.33
N PRO A 497 -2.92 7.35 21.53
CA PRO A 497 -2.58 7.08 20.12
C PRO A 497 -1.31 6.25 19.94
N ALA A 498 -0.30 6.39 20.81
CA ALA A 498 0.96 5.66 20.69
C ALA A 498 0.79 4.15 20.98
N PHE A 499 -0.03 3.80 21.99
CA PHE A 499 -0.34 2.41 22.31
C PHE A 499 -1.28 1.76 21.29
N VAL A 500 -2.26 2.52 20.77
CA VAL A 500 -3.20 2.03 19.76
C VAL A 500 -2.52 1.92 18.39
N GLY A 501 -1.66 2.86 17.99
CA GLY A 501 -0.96 2.83 16.70
C GLY A 501 0.01 1.66 16.56
N ILE A 502 0.89 1.45 17.54
CA ILE A 502 1.91 0.38 17.51
C ILE A 502 1.26 -1.01 17.59
N CYS A 503 0.23 -1.19 18.44
CA CYS A 503 -0.52 -2.44 18.51
C CYS A 503 -1.41 -2.67 17.28
N ARG A 504 -1.93 -1.60 16.65
CA ARG A 504 -2.78 -1.70 15.46
C ARG A 504 -1.98 -1.94 14.19
N GLU A 505 -0.75 -1.46 14.07
CA GLU A 505 0.11 -1.73 12.91
C GLU A 505 0.62 -3.19 12.96
N ARG A 506 1.03 -3.69 14.13
CA ARG A 506 1.28 -5.14 14.31
C ARG A 506 0.03 -6.00 14.12
N ARG A 507 -1.16 -5.55 14.57
CA ARG A 507 -2.42 -6.29 14.38
C ARG A 507 -2.96 -6.16 12.95
N TRP A 508 -2.71 -5.08 12.22
CA TRP A 508 -3.05 -4.95 10.79
C TRP A 508 -2.12 -5.80 9.92
N LEU A 509 -0.81 -5.77 10.20
CA LEU A 509 0.16 -6.64 9.53
C LEU A 509 -0.06 -8.12 9.89
N ALA A 510 -0.46 -8.45 11.13
CA ALA A 510 -0.79 -9.81 11.53
C ALA A 510 -2.18 -10.28 11.04
N ALA A 511 -3.19 -9.41 10.98
CA ALA A 511 -4.53 -9.76 10.50
C ALA A 511 -4.61 -9.82 8.96
N GLY A 512 -3.74 -9.09 8.25
CA GLY A 512 -3.59 -9.20 6.80
C GLY A 512 -3.00 -10.55 6.34
N GLY A 513 -2.34 -11.29 7.23
CA GLY A 513 -1.76 -12.62 6.97
C GLY A 513 -2.59 -13.79 7.52
N GLY A 514 -3.80 -13.56 8.02
CA GLY A 514 -4.59 -14.56 8.71
C GLY A 514 -6.08 -14.41 8.46
N GLY A 515 -6.51 -14.71 7.24
CA GLY A 515 -7.92 -14.97 6.95
C GLY A 515 -8.37 -16.28 7.60
N THR A 516 -8.70 -16.27 8.88
CA THR A 516 -9.62 -17.28 9.45
C THR A 516 -11.04 -16.81 9.20
N ILE A 517 -11.52 -17.06 7.98
CA ILE A 517 -12.94 -17.16 7.70
C ILE A 517 -13.38 -18.58 8.12
N GLY A 518 -14.24 -18.65 9.13
CA GLY A 518 -15.14 -19.78 9.34
C GLY A 518 -14.71 -20.86 10.33
N ARG A 519 -15.14 -20.73 11.60
CA ARG A 519 -15.78 -21.83 12.34
C ARG A 519 -16.45 -21.33 13.62
N GLU A 520 -17.67 -20.80 13.46
CA GLU A 520 -18.68 -20.85 14.52
C GLU A 520 -19.80 -21.78 14.04
N GLY A 521 -20.14 -22.78 14.86
CA GLY A 521 -21.42 -23.47 14.81
C GLY A 521 -21.53 -24.69 13.89
N THR A 522 -20.89 -25.82 14.24
CA THR A 522 -21.52 -27.13 14.02
C THR A 522 -21.36 -27.96 15.28
N GLY A 523 -22.50 -28.37 15.83
CA GLY A 523 -22.61 -29.11 17.07
C GLY A 523 -21.96 -30.49 16.99
N SER A 524 -21.47 -30.89 18.16
CA SER A 524 -21.17 -32.24 18.60
C SER A 524 -22.06 -33.33 17.99
N LEU A 525 -21.44 -34.44 17.57
CA LEU A 525 -21.72 -35.82 18.05
C LEU A 525 -20.55 -36.75 17.62
N PRO A 526 -20.20 -37.78 18.42
CA PRO A 526 -18.98 -38.55 18.28
C PRO A 526 -19.12 -39.73 17.33
N VAL A 527 -17.96 -40.16 16.82
CA VAL A 527 -17.74 -41.39 16.06
C VAL A 527 -17.95 -42.61 16.96
N THR A 528 -18.83 -43.52 16.55
CA THR A 528 -18.75 -44.96 16.87
C THR A 528 -19.26 -45.76 15.67
N SER A 529 -18.43 -46.73 15.25
CA SER A 529 -18.60 -47.80 14.25
C SER A 529 -18.98 -47.40 12.81
#